data_AF-A0A117M053-F1
#
_entry.id   AF-A0A117M053-F1
#
_cell.length_a   1.000
_cell.length_b   1.000
_cell.length_c   1.000
_cell.angle_alpha   90.00
_cell.angle_beta   90.00
_cell.angle_gamma   90.00
#
_symmetry.space_group_name_H-M   'P 1'
#
loop_
_entity.id
_entity.type
_entity.pdbx_description
1 polymer ?
#
loop_
_entity_poly.entity_id
_entity_poly.type
_entity_poly.pdbx_seq_one_letter_code
_entity_poly.pdbx_strand_id
1 'polypeptide(L)'
;MLYICKEIGSIITGAQTNYNYDMEERILVVDDEKDICDILQFNLEQEGYIVDVAASAEEALAVLTDVHQLLILDVMMGGMSGFKMAETLRKNGNVIPIIFLTAK
;
A
#
# COMPACT_ATOMS: atom_id res chain seq x y z
N MET A 1 -0.67 10.55 9.70
CA MET A 1 -0.90 11.24 8.41
C MET A 1 0.35 11.93 7.88
N LEU A 2 0.74 13.14 8.32
CA LEU A 2 1.88 13.88 7.72
C LEU A 2 3.22 13.13 7.65
N TYR A 3 3.50 12.26 8.61
CA TYR A 3 4.72 11.43 8.60
C TYR A 3 4.66 10.34 7.52
N ILE A 4 3.50 9.71 7.32
CA ILE A 4 3.33 8.64 6.34
C ILE A 4 3.50 9.20 4.92
N CYS A 5 2.88 10.35 4.61
CA CYS A 5 3.02 10.96 3.28
C CYS A 5 4.47 11.32 2.92
N LYS A 6 5.28 11.78 3.90
CA LYS A 6 6.71 12.06 3.68
C LYS A 6 7.54 10.81 3.43
N GLU A 7 7.27 9.73 4.16
CA GLU A 7 7.94 8.44 3.96
C GLU A 7 7.56 7.83 2.61
N ILE A 8 6.29 7.94 2.20
CA ILE A 8 5.79 7.47 0.90
C ILE A 8 6.53 8.17 -0.25
N GLY A 9 6.63 9.50 -0.23
CA GLY A 9 7.35 10.24 -1.27
C GLY A 9 8.82 9.83 -1.39
N SER A 10 9.49 9.58 -0.25
CA SER A 10 10.88 9.10 -0.22
C SER A 10 11.03 7.68 -0.78
N ILE A 11 10.08 6.78 -0.48
CA ILE A 11 10.09 5.38 -0.94
C ILE A 11 9.83 5.31 -2.45
N ILE A 12 8.83 6.05 -2.94
CA ILE A 12 8.50 6.07 -4.37
C ILE A 12 9.64 6.73 -5.17
N THR A 13 10.17 7.85 -4.68
CA THR A 13 11.30 8.53 -5.35
C THR A 13 12.60 7.72 -5.26
N GLY A 14 12.86 7.04 -4.14
CA GLY A 14 14.07 6.25 -3.91
C GLY A 14 14.13 4.93 -4.69
N ALA A 15 12.98 4.41 -5.12
CA ALA A 15 12.91 3.25 -6.01
C ALA A 15 13.14 3.62 -7.50
N GLN A 16 13.14 4.91 -7.85
CA GLN A 16 13.21 5.40 -9.23
C GLN A 16 14.52 6.16 -9.50
N THR A 17 15.36 5.64 -10.41
CA THR A 17 16.45 6.43 -11.00
C THR A 17 15.90 7.15 -12.24
N ASN A 18 15.68 8.47 -12.12
CA ASN A 18 15.40 9.43 -13.21
C ASN A 18 14.27 9.08 -14.20
N TYR A 19 12.98 9.35 -13.90
CA TYR A 19 11.94 9.51 -14.95
C TYR A 19 10.79 10.45 -14.53
N ASN A 20 10.08 10.95 -15.55
CA ASN A 20 9.13 12.07 -15.54
C ASN A 20 7.86 11.87 -14.68
N TYR A 21 7.38 12.99 -14.16
CA TYR A 21 6.33 13.19 -13.14
C TYR A 21 4.89 13.03 -13.67
N ASP A 22 4.56 11.93 -14.35
CA ASP A 22 3.23 11.73 -14.98
C ASP A 22 2.66 10.30 -14.85
N MET A 23 3.19 9.43 -13.98
CA MET A 23 2.48 8.19 -13.62
C MET A 23 1.68 8.46 -12.36
N GLU A 24 0.35 8.43 -12.46
CA GLU A 24 -0.54 8.48 -11.31
C GLU A 24 -0.10 7.41 -10.29
N GLU A 25 0.48 7.86 -9.18
CA GLU A 25 1.09 6.99 -8.19
C GLU A 25 -0.02 6.21 -7.47
N ARG A 26 -0.28 4.98 -7.95
CA ARG A 26 -1.35 4.12 -7.44
C ARG A 26 -0.87 3.32 -6.23
N ILE A 27 -1.58 3.47 -5.12
CA ILE A 27 -1.30 2.84 -3.83
C ILE A 27 -2.43 1.85 -3.52
N LEU A 28 -2.09 0.66 -3.05
CA LEU A 28 -3.06 -0.26 -2.46
C LEU A 28 -2.99 -0.16 -0.94
N VAL A 29 -4.12 0.17 -0.31
CA VAL A 29 -4.29 0.15 1.15
C VAL A 29 -5.01 -1.14 1.54
N VAL A 30 -4.47 -1.86 2.52
CA VAL A 30 -5.02 -3.14 2.98
C VAL A 30 -5.15 -3.12 4.50
N ASP A 31 -6.40 -3.12 4.97
CA ASP A 31 -6.77 -3.09 6.39
C ASP A 31 -8.21 -3.63 6.52
N ASP A 32 -8.50 -4.49 7.50
CA ASP A 32 -9.85 -5.02 7.71
C ASP A 32 -10.79 -4.04 8.43
N GLU A 33 -10.25 -2.94 8.97
CA GLU A 33 -11.01 -1.83 9.52
C GLU A 33 -11.36 -0.80 8.42
N LYS A 34 -12.62 -0.83 7.96
CA LYS A 34 -13.13 0.07 6.92
C LYS A 34 -12.86 1.55 7.22
N ASP A 35 -13.02 1.98 8.47
CA ASP A 35 -12.82 3.37 8.86
C ASP A 35 -11.36 3.81 8.66
N ILE A 36 -10.39 2.90 8.87
CA ILE A 36 -8.97 3.17 8.61
C ILE A 36 -8.72 3.29 7.11
N CYS A 37 -9.26 2.36 6.32
CA CYS A 37 -9.19 2.42 4.85
C CYS A 37 -9.74 3.75 4.30
N ASP A 38 -10.94 4.16 4.72
CA ASP A 38 -11.60 5.39 4.27
C ASP A 38 -10.74 6.63 4.61
N ILE A 39 -10.18 6.68 5.83
CA ILE A 39 -9.32 7.78 6.27
C ILE A 39 -8.03 7.81 5.44
N LEU A 40 -7.36 6.67 5.24
CA LEU A 40 -6.11 6.62 4.48
C LEU A 40 -6.34 6.97 3.02
N GLN A 41 -7.37 6.41 2.39
CA GLN A 41 -7.78 6.73 1.03
C GLN A 41 -8.00 8.23 0.87
N PHE A 42 -8.86 8.83 1.70
CA PHE A 42 -9.14 10.26 1.62
C PHE A 42 -7.87 11.11 1.73
N ASN A 43 -6.99 10.81 2.68
CA ASN A 43 -5.78 11.61 2.88
C ASN A 43 -4.75 11.45 1.75
N LEU A 44 -4.61 10.26 1.19
CA LEU A 44 -3.69 10.00 0.08
C LEU A 44 -4.23 10.59 -1.23
N GLU A 45 -5.53 10.45 -1.50
CA GLU A 45 -6.15 11.09 -2.68
C GLU A 45 -6.02 12.62 -2.64
N GLN A 46 -6.12 13.23 -1.45
CA GLN A 46 -5.89 14.66 -1.27
C GLN A 46 -4.45 15.11 -1.56
N GLU A 47 -3.48 14.19 -1.50
CA GLU A 47 -2.08 14.43 -1.86
C GLU A 47 -1.80 14.09 -3.35
N GLY A 48 -2.82 13.67 -4.11
CA GLY A 48 -2.74 13.42 -5.55
C GLY A 48 -2.47 11.97 -5.96
N TYR A 49 -2.50 11.02 -5.01
CA TYR A 49 -2.35 9.60 -5.30
C TYR A 49 -3.67 8.99 -5.79
N ILE A 50 -3.59 7.91 -6.57
CA ILE A 50 -4.74 7.03 -6.80
C ILE A 50 -4.72 5.93 -5.76
N VAL A 51 -5.84 5.67 -5.10
CA VAL A 51 -5.87 4.68 -4.01
C VAL A 51 -6.92 3.63 -4.31
N ASP A 52 -6.46 2.38 -4.34
CA ASP A 52 -7.34 1.22 -4.24
C ASP A 52 -7.31 0.72 -2.79
N VAL A 53 -8.42 0.14 -2.32
CA VAL A 53 -8.56 -0.40 -0.97
C VAL A 53 -8.95 -1.87 -1.02
N ALA A 54 -8.49 -2.65 -0.04
CA ALA A 54 -8.89 -4.03 0.16
C ALA A 54 -9.07 -4.33 1.65
N ALA A 55 -10.13 -5.05 2.00
CA ALA A 55 -10.49 -5.36 3.39
C ALA A 55 -9.91 -6.68 3.89
N SER A 56 -9.07 -7.35 3.09
CA SER A 56 -8.41 -8.61 3.44
C SER A 56 -7.19 -8.85 2.57
N ALA A 57 -6.29 -9.72 3.03
CA ALA A 57 -5.15 -10.15 2.23
C ALA A 57 -5.58 -10.88 0.94
N GLU A 58 -6.65 -11.66 0.99
CA GLU A 58 -7.18 -12.40 -0.16
C GLU A 58 -7.71 -11.44 -1.24
N GLU A 59 -8.48 -10.43 -0.84
CA GLU A 59 -8.94 -9.38 -1.75
C GLU A 59 -7.75 -8.60 -2.33
N ALA A 60 -6.80 -8.21 -1.47
CA ALA A 60 -5.62 -7.49 -1.90
C ALA A 60 -4.81 -8.28 -2.93
N LEU A 61 -4.60 -9.59 -2.73
CA LEU A 61 -3.93 -10.46 -3.70
C LEU A 61 -4.69 -10.60 -5.02
N ALA A 62 -6.01 -10.43 -5.03
CA ALA A 62 -6.83 -10.51 -6.25
C ALA A 62 -6.81 -9.20 -7.06
N VAL A 63 -6.69 -8.05 -6.41
CA VAL A 63 -6.70 -6.72 -7.06
C VAL A 63 -5.30 -6.16 -7.32
N LEU A 64 -4.28 -6.66 -6.61
CA LEU A 64 -2.90 -6.23 -6.78
C LEU A 64 -2.40 -6.56 -8.20
N THR A 65 -1.84 -5.55 -8.83
CA THR A 65 -1.29 -5.60 -10.20
C THR A 65 -0.04 -4.72 -10.30
N ASP A 66 0.70 -4.85 -11.39
CA ASP A 66 1.97 -4.11 -11.61
C ASP A 66 1.81 -2.59 -11.71
N VAL A 67 0.59 -2.06 -11.81
CA VAL A 67 0.34 -0.61 -11.75
C VAL A 67 0.45 -0.04 -10.32
N HIS A 68 0.37 -0.90 -9.30
CA HIS A 68 0.52 -0.49 -7.91
C HIS A 68 2.00 -0.32 -7.58
N GLN A 69 2.34 0.85 -7.06
CA GLN A 69 3.73 1.22 -6.77
C GLN A 69 4.07 1.08 -5.28
N LEU A 70 3.05 0.99 -4.43
CA LEU A 70 3.19 0.86 -2.99
C LEU A 70 2.01 0.09 -2.41
N LEU A 71 2.32 -0.77 -1.44
CA LEU A 71 1.35 -1.42 -0.57
C LEU A 71 1.45 -0.81 0.85
N ILE A 72 0.33 -0.33 1.37
CA ILE A 72 0.17 -0.01 2.79
C ILE A 72 -0.62 -1.15 3.41
N LEU A 73 -0.01 -1.88 4.34
CA LEU A 73 -0.52 -3.17 4.80
C LEU A 73 -0.60 -3.23 6.32
N ASP A 74 -1.80 -3.43 6.85
CA ASP A 74 -1.95 -3.78 8.26
C ASP A 74 -1.41 -5.17 8.57
N VAL A 75 -0.82 -5.29 9.76
CA VAL A 75 -0.23 -6.53 10.25
C VAL A 75 -1.29 -7.47 10.84
N MET A 76 -2.32 -6.91 11.48
CA MET A 76 -3.25 -7.57 12.39
C MET A 76 -4.66 -7.74 11.80
N MET A 77 -4.76 -8.26 10.58
CA MET A 77 -6.06 -8.53 9.95
C MET A 77 -6.68 -9.88 10.35
N GLY A 78 -8.01 -9.94 10.32
CA GLY A 78 -8.77 -11.18 10.37
C GLY A 78 -8.47 -12.12 9.19
N GLY A 79 -8.07 -13.35 9.49
CA GLY A 79 -7.74 -14.36 8.47
C GLY A 79 -6.24 -14.45 8.20
N MET A 80 -5.80 -14.10 6.99
CA MET A 80 -4.37 -14.05 6.66
C MET A 80 -3.76 -12.74 7.16
N SER A 81 -2.73 -12.84 8.01
CA SER A 81 -1.99 -11.68 8.49
C SER A 81 -1.21 -10.97 7.38
N GLY A 82 -0.96 -9.67 7.55
CA GLY A 82 -0.16 -8.88 6.61
C GLY A 82 1.25 -9.44 6.40
N PHE A 83 1.88 -10.00 7.44
CA PHE A 83 3.18 -10.67 7.27
C PHE A 83 3.11 -11.89 6.34
N LYS A 84 2.05 -12.70 6.44
CA LYS A 84 1.89 -13.88 5.59
C LYS A 84 1.55 -13.49 4.15
N MET A 85 0.80 -12.41 3.96
CA MET A 85 0.57 -11.82 2.64
C MET A 85 1.90 -11.35 2.02
N ALA A 86 2.70 -10.57 2.76
CA ALA A 86 4.00 -10.11 2.30
C ALA A 86 4.94 -11.26 1.96
N GLU A 87 4.99 -12.32 2.79
CA GLU A 87 5.77 -13.52 2.50
C GLU A 87 5.31 -14.19 1.19
N THR A 88 4.00 -14.27 0.97
CA THR A 88 3.42 -14.84 -0.26
C THR A 88 3.81 -14.03 -1.49
N LEU A 89 3.75 -12.70 -1.41
CA LEU A 89 4.20 -11.80 -2.48
C LEU A 89 5.68 -12.02 -2.82
N ARG A 90 6.55 -12.09 -1.81
CA ARG A 90 7.99 -12.29 -2.00
C ARG A 90 8.30 -13.67 -2.60
N LYS A 91 7.60 -14.73 -2.18
CA LYS A 91 7.73 -16.07 -2.78
C LYS A 91 7.35 -16.09 -4.26
N ASN A 92 6.40 -15.25 -4.66
CA ASN A 92 5.97 -15.11 -6.06
C ASN A 92 6.83 -14.13 -6.87
N GLY A 93 7.95 -13.64 -6.30
CA GLY A 93 8.85 -12.72 -6.98
C GLY A 93 8.35 -11.28 -7.06
N ASN A 94 7.24 -10.94 -6.40
CA ASN A 94 6.75 -9.57 -6.36
C ASN A 94 7.63 -8.75 -5.40
N VAL A 95 8.17 -7.63 -5.90
CA VAL A 95 9.09 -6.73 -5.19
C VAL A 95 8.47 -5.39 -4.81
N ILE A 96 7.14 -5.26 -4.91
CA ILE A 96 6.43 -4.03 -4.53
C ILE A 96 6.87 -3.57 -3.13
N PRO A 97 7.20 -2.29 -2.94
CA PRO A 97 7.44 -1.70 -1.63
C PRO A 97 6.22 -1.92 -0.71
N ILE A 98 6.48 -2.28 0.55
CA ILE A 98 5.44 -2.50 1.56
C ILE A 98 5.75 -1.62 2.78
N ILE A 99 4.78 -0.81 3.20
CA ILE A 99 4.78 -0.12 4.48
C ILE A 99 3.80 -0.86 5.39
N PHE A 100 4.30 -1.35 6.52
CA PHE A 100 3.45 -1.98 7.53
C PHE A 100 2.80 -0.92 8.41
N LEU A 101 1.48 -1.03 8.60
CA LEU A 101 0.77 -0.34 9.67
C LEU A 101 0.87 -1.19 10.93
N THR A 102 1.31 -0.57 12.03
CA THR A 102 1.33 -1.21 13.33
C THR A 102 0.78 -0.22 14.34
N ALA A 103 -0.29 -0.57 15.05
CA ALA A 103 -0.68 0.15 16.24
C ALA A 103 0.37 -0.09 17.35
N LYS A 104 0.58 0.90 18.22
CA LYS A 104 1.36 0.76 19.44
C LYS A 104 0.46 1.00 20.65
#